data_AF-F5XML9-F1
#
_entry.id   AF-F5XML9-F1
#
_cell.length_a   1.000
_cell.length_b   1.000
_cell.length_c   1.000
_cell.angle_alpha   90.00
_cell.angle_beta   90.00
_cell.angle_gamma   90.00
#
_symmetry.space_group_name_H-M   'P 1'
#
loop_
_entity.id
_entity.type
_entity.pdbx_description
1 polymer ?
#
loop_
_entity_poly.entity_id
_entity_poly.type
_entity_poly.pdbx_seq_one_letter_code
_entity_poly.pdbx_strand_id
1 'polypeptide(L)'
;MVRDPEQASLFPSSARVVVGDPSDPEVLHDALDGVVGVVLTQGTYRDADAERVNYRPVKAVLDALQAPARIALMTTLGVTKPTTGHDWKRRAERLVRASGLPYTIVRPGWFDYNEPDQHHLVLLQGDRRWAGSPDDGVISRAQIAQVLVAALTSDAADHKTFELVAEKGNAPADLDPLFAALAPDTALDGPYDRDNLALADEPAAVISDLAALRGRF
;
A
#
# COMPACT_ATOMS: atom_id res chain seq x y z
N MET A 1 -12.75 -9.66 0.56
CA MET A 1 -12.54 -10.86 -0.28
C MET A 1 -11.71 -11.86 0.51
N VAL A 2 -12.04 -13.14 0.46
CA VAL A 2 -11.31 -14.23 1.13
C VAL A 2 -11.08 -15.36 0.14
N ARG A 3 -10.04 -16.18 0.34
CA ARG A 3 -9.79 -17.35 -0.51
C ARG A 3 -10.46 -18.61 0.04
N ASP A 4 -10.55 -18.69 1.35
CA ASP A 4 -11.15 -19.81 2.06
C ASP A 4 -12.57 -19.42 2.52
N PRO A 5 -13.63 -20.13 2.11
CA PRO A 5 -14.99 -19.88 2.56
C PRO A 5 -15.15 -19.82 4.08
N GLU A 6 -14.36 -20.57 4.85
CA GLU A 6 -14.44 -20.57 6.32
C GLU A 6 -14.08 -19.20 6.92
N GLN A 7 -13.23 -18.44 6.23
CA GLN A 7 -12.83 -17.09 6.64
C GLN A 7 -13.96 -16.07 6.55
N ALA A 8 -15.09 -16.40 5.89
CA ALA A 8 -16.26 -15.53 5.91
C ALA A 8 -16.77 -15.27 7.34
N SER A 9 -16.56 -16.23 8.25
CA SER A 9 -16.92 -16.11 9.67
C SER A 9 -16.12 -15.05 10.45
N LEU A 10 -15.00 -14.57 9.89
CA LEU A 10 -14.19 -13.51 10.51
C LEU A 10 -14.81 -12.11 10.36
N PHE A 11 -15.85 -11.97 9.53
CA PHE A 11 -16.48 -10.71 9.20
C PHE A 11 -17.88 -10.61 9.80
N PRO A 12 -18.34 -9.40 10.16
CA PRO A 12 -19.73 -9.22 10.61
C PRO A 12 -20.71 -9.55 9.49
N SER A 13 -21.93 -9.95 9.85
CA SER A 13 -22.99 -10.30 8.90
C SER A 13 -23.40 -9.15 7.95
N SER A 14 -23.06 -7.91 8.31
CA SER A 14 -23.25 -6.73 7.45
C SER A 14 -22.23 -6.62 6.33
N ALA A 15 -21.12 -7.37 6.36
CA ALA A 15 -20.11 -7.34 5.31
C ALA A 15 -20.46 -8.35 4.19
N ARG A 16 -20.44 -7.89 2.94
CA ARG A 16 -20.45 -8.78 1.77
C ARG A 16 -19.08 -9.43 1.65
N VAL A 17 -19.02 -10.74 1.89
CA VAL A 17 -17.80 -11.52 1.69
C VAL A 17 -17.83 -12.17 0.31
N VAL A 18 -16.90 -11.79 -0.55
CA VAL A 18 -16.65 -12.46 -1.83
C VAL A 18 -15.55 -13.51 -1.62
N VAL A 19 -15.83 -14.75 -2.00
CA VAL A 19 -14.88 -15.87 -1.89
C VAL A 19 -14.26 -16.15 -3.27
N GLY A 20 -12.93 -16.15 -3.35
CA GLY A 20 -12.20 -16.58 -4.53
C GLY A 20 -10.75 -16.09 -4.54
N ASP A 21 -10.02 -16.44 -5.60
CA ASP A 21 -8.64 -16.01 -5.80
C ASP A 21 -8.62 -14.62 -6.48
N PRO A 22 -7.88 -13.63 -5.95
CA PRO A 22 -7.80 -12.30 -6.57
C PRO A 22 -7.08 -12.28 -7.93
N SER A 23 -6.52 -13.42 -8.37
CA SER A 23 -6.01 -13.61 -9.73
C SER A 23 -7.09 -14.01 -10.73
N ASP A 24 -8.29 -14.36 -10.28
CA ASP A 24 -9.44 -14.67 -11.14
C ASP A 24 -10.15 -13.38 -11.57
N PRO A 25 -10.16 -13.02 -12.86
CA PRO A 25 -10.77 -11.79 -13.33
C PRO A 25 -12.28 -11.71 -13.07
N GLU A 26 -13.01 -12.82 -13.16
CA GLU A 26 -14.47 -12.82 -12.97
C GLU A 26 -14.82 -12.56 -11.51
N VAL A 27 -14.12 -13.23 -10.59
CA VAL A 27 -14.26 -13.00 -9.14
C VAL A 27 -13.90 -11.55 -8.80
N LEU A 28 -12.85 -11.02 -9.40
CA LEU A 28 -12.39 -9.67 -9.11
C LEU A 28 -13.36 -8.61 -9.65
N HIS A 29 -13.97 -8.82 -10.82
CA HIS A 29 -15.03 -7.94 -11.32
C HIS A 29 -16.24 -7.92 -10.37
N ASP A 30 -16.71 -9.08 -9.90
CA ASP A 30 -17.81 -9.14 -8.92
C ASP A 30 -17.44 -8.45 -7.59
N ALA A 31 -16.20 -8.62 -7.14
CA ALA A 31 -15.71 -8.02 -5.90
C ALA A 31 -15.55 -6.49 -5.97
N LEU A 32 -15.29 -5.95 -7.17
CA LEU A 32 -15.03 -4.52 -7.38
C LEU A 32 -16.24 -3.74 -7.88
N ASP A 33 -17.35 -4.40 -8.20
CA ASP A 33 -18.57 -3.73 -8.66
C ASP A 33 -19.10 -2.74 -7.60
N GLY A 34 -19.24 -1.48 -8.00
CA GLY A 34 -19.68 -0.38 -7.13
C GLY A 34 -18.70 0.03 -6.03
N VAL A 35 -17.48 -0.52 -5.99
CA VAL A 35 -16.48 -0.19 -4.96
C VAL A 35 -15.86 1.19 -5.24
N VAL A 36 -15.88 2.06 -4.23
CA VAL A 36 -15.30 3.42 -4.30
C VAL A 36 -13.96 3.55 -3.59
N GLY A 37 -13.54 2.51 -2.86
CA GLY A 37 -12.26 2.48 -2.14
C GLY A 37 -11.73 1.06 -1.98
N VAL A 38 -10.43 0.87 -2.17
CA VAL A 38 -9.77 -0.44 -2.10
C VAL A 38 -8.58 -0.37 -1.15
N VAL A 39 -8.50 -1.30 -0.20
CA VAL A 39 -7.34 -1.47 0.68
C VAL A 39 -6.57 -2.73 0.28
N LEU A 40 -5.27 -2.56 0.03
CA LEU A 40 -4.36 -3.62 -0.40
C LEU A 40 -3.30 -3.87 0.67
N THR A 41 -3.34 -5.02 1.34
CA THR A 41 -2.45 -5.38 2.47
C THR A 41 -1.62 -6.64 2.27
N GLN A 42 -1.53 -7.11 1.02
CA GLN A 42 -0.80 -8.32 0.67
C GLN A 42 0.72 -8.22 0.94
N GLY A 43 1.31 -9.33 1.36
CA GLY A 43 2.74 -9.41 1.66
C GLY A 43 3.24 -10.85 1.75
N THR A 44 4.54 -11.03 1.54
CA THR A 44 5.23 -12.31 1.68
C THR A 44 6.63 -12.08 2.24
N TYR A 45 7.13 -13.05 3.00
CA TYR A 45 8.52 -13.11 3.46
C TYR A 45 9.41 -13.99 2.55
N ARG A 46 8.83 -14.58 1.51
CA ARG A 46 9.54 -15.46 0.58
C ARG A 46 9.80 -14.73 -0.73
N ASP A 47 11.07 -14.55 -1.08
CA ASP A 47 11.48 -13.87 -2.32
C ASP A 47 10.92 -14.54 -3.58
N ALA A 48 10.84 -15.87 -3.61
CA ALA A 48 10.27 -16.61 -4.74
C ALA A 48 8.79 -16.26 -5.02
N ASP A 49 8.07 -15.74 -4.03
CA ASP A 49 6.67 -15.33 -4.14
C ASP A 49 6.50 -13.82 -4.36
N ALA A 50 7.59 -13.03 -4.35
CA ALA A 50 7.54 -11.58 -4.23
C ALA A 50 6.75 -10.91 -5.36
N GLU A 51 6.97 -11.29 -6.61
CA GLU A 51 6.19 -10.80 -7.75
C GLU A 51 4.71 -11.19 -7.61
N ARG A 52 4.46 -12.48 -7.41
CA ARG A 52 3.12 -13.07 -7.39
C ARG A 52 2.25 -12.48 -6.29
N VAL A 53 2.85 -12.12 -5.15
CA VAL A 53 2.13 -11.62 -3.99
C VAL A 53 2.13 -10.09 -3.93
N ASN A 54 3.25 -9.40 -4.18
CA ASN A 54 3.31 -7.96 -3.97
C ASN A 54 2.88 -7.14 -5.19
N TYR A 55 3.06 -7.66 -6.41
CA TYR A 55 2.85 -6.92 -7.65
C TYR A 55 1.60 -7.34 -8.40
N ARG A 56 1.44 -8.64 -8.69
CA ARG A 56 0.33 -9.13 -9.53
C ARG A 56 -1.07 -8.81 -8.98
N PRO A 57 -1.36 -8.90 -7.67
CA PRO A 57 -2.69 -8.56 -7.16
C PRO A 57 -3.01 -7.08 -7.30
N VAL A 58 -2.02 -6.20 -7.15
CA VAL A 58 -2.18 -4.76 -7.37
C VAL A 58 -2.54 -4.50 -8.82
N LYS A 59 -1.77 -5.08 -9.74
CA LYS A 59 -2.05 -5.00 -11.18
C LYS A 59 -3.46 -5.50 -11.51
N ALA A 60 -3.84 -6.67 -11.01
CA ALA A 60 -5.15 -7.27 -11.27
C ALA A 60 -6.29 -6.36 -10.82
N VAL A 61 -6.20 -5.75 -9.64
CA VAL A 61 -7.19 -4.80 -9.13
C VAL A 61 -7.28 -3.57 -10.02
N LEU A 62 -6.15 -2.96 -10.36
CA LEU A 62 -6.11 -1.79 -11.25
C LEU A 62 -6.66 -2.13 -12.64
N ASP A 63 -6.42 -3.34 -13.12
CA ASP A 63 -6.90 -3.83 -14.40
C ASP A 63 -8.42 -4.09 -14.43
N ALA A 64 -8.98 -4.55 -13.32
CA ALA A 64 -10.39 -4.92 -13.22
C ALA A 64 -11.31 -3.73 -12.90
N LEU A 65 -10.79 -2.64 -12.33
CA LEU A 65 -11.58 -1.44 -12.02
C LEU A 65 -12.19 -0.83 -13.30
N GLN A 66 -13.52 -0.67 -13.29
CA GLN A 66 -14.29 -0.06 -14.39
C GLN A 66 -14.66 1.41 -14.10
N ALA A 67 -14.50 1.85 -12.86
CA ALA A 67 -14.73 3.21 -12.41
C ALA A 67 -13.65 3.61 -11.40
N PRO A 68 -13.39 4.92 -11.20
CA PRO A 68 -12.42 5.37 -10.22
C PRO A 68 -12.77 4.91 -8.80
N ALA A 69 -11.77 4.36 -8.10
CA ALA A 69 -11.82 4.03 -6.69
C ALA A 69 -10.55 4.55 -6.02
N ARG A 70 -10.65 5.03 -4.77
CA ARG A 70 -9.47 5.47 -4.01
C ARG A 70 -8.68 4.26 -3.51
N ILE A 71 -7.37 4.26 -3.70
CA ILE A 71 -6.50 3.13 -3.32
C ILE A 71 -5.72 3.44 -2.04
N ALA A 72 -5.81 2.58 -1.04
CA ALA A 72 -4.89 2.55 0.09
C ALA A 72 -4.00 1.31 -0.02
N LEU A 73 -2.74 1.50 -0.46
CA LEU A 73 -1.78 0.42 -0.62
C LEU A 73 -0.81 0.38 0.57
N MET A 74 -0.73 -0.78 1.22
CA MET A 74 0.29 -1.06 2.23
C MET A 74 1.49 -1.77 1.61
N THR A 75 2.68 -1.18 1.72
CA THR A 75 3.95 -1.81 1.34
C THR A 75 4.82 -2.08 2.56
N THR A 76 5.94 -1.38 2.71
CA THR A 76 6.88 -1.55 3.82
C THR A 76 7.80 -0.34 3.91
N LEU A 77 8.17 0.04 5.14
CA LEU A 77 9.37 0.84 5.36
C LEU A 77 10.59 0.06 4.82
N GLY A 78 11.55 0.78 4.24
CA GLY A 78 12.76 0.24 3.63
C GLY A 78 12.55 -0.24 2.18
N VAL A 79 11.46 0.15 1.50
CA VAL A 79 11.12 -0.33 0.15
C VAL A 79 12.18 -0.02 -0.91
N THR A 80 13.07 0.95 -0.65
CA THR A 80 14.18 1.30 -1.53
C THR A 80 15.44 0.48 -1.25
N LYS A 81 15.45 -0.41 -0.25
CA LYS A 81 16.56 -1.36 -0.04
C LYS A 81 16.59 -2.38 -1.20
N PRO A 82 17.72 -2.55 -1.91
CA PRO A 82 17.75 -3.37 -3.14
C PRO A 82 17.72 -4.87 -2.80
N THR A 83 16.50 -5.41 -2.65
CA THR A 83 16.25 -6.84 -2.50
C THR A 83 15.01 -7.22 -3.30
N THR A 84 14.93 -8.49 -3.71
CA THR A 84 13.81 -9.02 -4.51
C THR A 84 12.44 -8.64 -3.93
N GLY A 85 12.22 -8.84 -2.63
CA GLY A 85 10.97 -8.50 -1.96
C GLY A 85 10.62 -7.00 -2.01
N HIS A 86 11.58 -6.13 -1.73
CA HIS A 86 11.38 -4.68 -1.72
C HIS A 86 11.18 -4.14 -3.13
N ASP A 87 11.95 -4.60 -4.11
CA ASP A 87 11.84 -4.16 -5.51
C ASP A 87 10.45 -4.46 -6.09
N TRP A 88 9.88 -5.63 -5.80
CA TRP A 88 8.52 -5.96 -6.25
C TRP A 88 7.43 -5.14 -5.55
N LYS A 89 7.63 -4.75 -4.28
CA LYS A 89 6.74 -3.78 -3.62
C LYS A 89 6.86 -2.40 -4.26
N ARG A 90 8.07 -1.91 -4.52
CA ARG A 90 8.30 -0.62 -5.19
C ARG A 90 7.68 -0.57 -6.59
N ARG A 91 7.79 -1.66 -7.37
CA ARG A 91 7.09 -1.79 -8.66
C ARG A 91 5.58 -1.71 -8.52
N ALA A 92 5.00 -2.31 -7.47
CA ALA A 92 3.57 -2.23 -7.22
C ALA A 92 3.13 -0.79 -6.86
N GLU A 93 3.95 -0.06 -6.10
CA GLU A 93 3.72 1.36 -5.86
C GLU A 93 3.71 2.15 -7.18
N ARG A 94 4.67 1.90 -8.08
CA ARG A 94 4.71 2.52 -9.41
C ARG A 94 3.44 2.27 -10.23
N LEU A 95 2.84 1.07 -10.15
CA LEU A 95 1.55 0.79 -10.81
C LEU A 95 0.43 1.67 -10.27
N VAL A 96 0.33 1.80 -8.94
CA VAL A 96 -0.69 2.66 -8.30
C VAL A 96 -0.50 4.11 -8.75
N ARG A 97 0.73 4.64 -8.74
CA ARG A 97 0.99 6.01 -9.22
C ARG A 97 0.68 6.18 -10.71
N ALA A 98 1.02 5.19 -11.53
CA ALA A 98 0.76 5.21 -12.97
C ALA A 98 -0.73 5.16 -13.33
N SER A 99 -1.57 4.61 -12.45
CA SER A 99 -3.00 4.42 -12.70
C SER A 99 -3.81 5.72 -12.83
N GLY A 100 -3.33 6.83 -12.26
CA GLY A 100 -4.05 8.11 -12.20
C GLY A 100 -5.19 8.16 -11.17
N LEU A 101 -5.48 7.05 -10.47
CA LEU A 101 -6.49 7.01 -9.41
C LEU A 101 -6.07 7.83 -8.19
N PRO A 102 -7.01 8.35 -7.38
CA PRO A 102 -6.70 8.84 -6.05
C PRO A 102 -6.07 7.73 -5.20
N TYR A 103 -4.96 7.99 -4.52
CA TYR A 103 -4.28 6.97 -3.72
C TYR A 103 -3.52 7.48 -2.51
N THR A 104 -3.24 6.55 -1.61
CA THR A 104 -2.29 6.71 -0.51
C THR A 104 -1.47 5.42 -0.38
N ILE A 105 -0.15 5.56 -0.31
CA ILE A 105 0.78 4.44 -0.11
C ILE A 105 1.39 4.56 1.27
N VAL A 106 1.15 3.56 2.10
CA VAL A 106 1.62 3.49 3.48
C VAL A 106 2.74 2.45 3.57
N ARG A 107 3.91 2.89 4.03
CA ARG A 107 5.11 2.06 4.26
C ARG A 107 5.30 1.84 5.77
N PRO A 108 4.56 0.92 6.39
CA PRO A 108 4.61 0.74 7.83
C PRO A 108 5.97 0.19 8.31
N GLY A 109 6.37 0.58 9.51
CA GLY A 109 7.51 0.01 10.24
C GLY A 109 7.24 -1.41 10.77
N TRP A 110 7.96 -1.83 11.80
CA TRP A 110 7.88 -3.18 12.36
C TRP A 110 6.58 -3.42 13.15
N PHE A 111 5.82 -4.45 12.76
CA PHE A 111 4.46 -4.68 13.26
C PHE A 111 4.46 -5.22 14.69
N ASP A 112 3.76 -4.53 15.57
CA ASP A 112 3.52 -4.92 16.97
C ASP A 112 4.82 -5.06 17.80
N TYR A 113 5.88 -4.37 17.39
CA TYR A 113 7.12 -4.18 18.17
C TYR A 113 7.05 -2.91 19.04
N ASN A 114 5.92 -2.22 19.03
CA ASN A 114 5.71 -1.00 19.81
C ASN A 114 5.36 -1.30 21.26
N GLU A 115 5.81 -0.44 22.15
CA GLU A 115 5.41 -0.42 23.55
C GLU A 115 3.96 0.07 23.71
N PRO A 116 3.30 -0.24 24.84
CA PRO A 116 1.92 0.17 25.09
C PRO A 116 1.67 1.67 25.09
N ASP A 117 2.70 2.51 25.27
CA ASP A 117 2.58 3.98 25.29
C ASP A 117 3.03 4.66 23.97
N GLN A 118 3.29 3.87 22.93
CA GLN A 118 3.64 4.37 21.60
C GLN A 118 2.40 4.59 20.74
N HIS A 119 1.68 5.68 20.99
CA HIS A 119 0.50 6.05 20.22
C HIS A 119 0.70 7.25 19.29
N HIS A 120 1.79 8.00 19.44
CA HIS A 120 2.07 9.16 18.61
C HIS A 120 2.50 8.73 17.21
N LEU A 121 1.64 8.94 16.22
CA LEU A 121 1.93 8.57 14.83
C LEU A 121 2.90 9.58 14.20
N VAL A 122 3.94 9.06 13.56
CA VAL A 122 4.93 9.84 12.83
C VAL A 122 4.96 9.35 11.38
N LEU A 123 4.73 10.27 10.45
CA LEU A 123 4.78 10.03 9.01
C LEU A 123 6.09 10.61 8.48
N LEU A 124 6.86 9.80 7.76
CA LEU A 124 8.18 10.14 7.23
C LEU A 124 8.18 10.04 5.70
N GLN A 125 9.20 10.61 5.05
CA GLN A 125 9.41 10.44 3.62
C GLN A 125 10.90 10.25 3.27
N GLY A 126 11.14 9.57 2.16
CA GLY A 126 12.46 9.33 1.58
C GLY A 126 13.14 8.05 2.03
N ASP A 127 12.43 7.19 2.77
CA ASP A 127 12.81 5.81 3.03
C ASP A 127 14.24 5.63 3.58
N ARG A 128 14.59 6.46 4.57
CA ARG A 128 15.99 6.60 5.02
C ARG A 128 16.42 5.59 6.08
N ARG A 129 15.49 4.85 6.67
CA ARG A 129 15.70 3.94 7.81
C ARG A 129 15.84 2.50 7.30
N TRP A 130 17.08 1.97 7.31
CA TRP A 130 17.46 0.70 6.67
C TRP A 130 18.18 -0.27 7.63
N ALA A 131 18.05 -0.10 8.94
CA ALA A 131 18.70 -0.93 9.95
C ALA A 131 18.33 -2.42 9.81
N GLY A 132 17.14 -2.73 9.29
CA GLY A 132 16.63 -4.09 9.20
C GLY A 132 16.26 -4.65 10.58
N SER A 133 15.94 -3.76 11.52
CA SER A 133 15.53 -4.05 12.89
C SER A 133 14.43 -3.06 13.33
N PRO A 134 13.73 -3.32 14.44
CA PRO A 134 12.79 -2.36 15.04
C PRO A 134 13.33 -0.93 15.27
N ASP A 135 14.65 -0.73 15.21
CA ASP A 135 15.27 0.61 15.26
C ASP A 135 14.86 1.49 14.07
N ASP A 136 14.38 0.89 12.97
CA ASP A 136 13.77 1.60 11.85
C ASP A 136 12.42 2.23 12.22
N GLY A 137 11.83 1.82 13.34
CA GLY A 137 10.55 2.26 13.84
C GLY A 137 9.51 1.14 13.83
N VAL A 138 8.55 1.29 14.72
CA VAL A 138 7.58 0.26 15.11
C VAL A 138 6.17 0.81 14.96
N ILE A 139 5.18 -0.05 14.75
CA ILE A 139 3.79 0.38 14.58
C ILE A 139 2.87 -0.81 14.89
N SER A 140 1.72 -0.59 15.53
CA SER A 140 0.76 -1.68 15.74
C SER A 140 -0.12 -1.90 14.51
N ARG A 141 -0.61 -3.12 14.30
CA ARG A 141 -1.58 -3.39 13.22
C ARG A 141 -2.86 -2.55 13.34
N ALA A 142 -3.28 -2.22 14.56
CA ALA A 142 -4.44 -1.37 14.80
C ALA A 142 -4.22 0.06 14.26
N GLN A 143 -3.04 0.64 14.49
CA GLN A 143 -2.68 1.95 13.95
C GLN A 143 -2.54 1.93 12.43
N ILE A 144 -1.96 0.86 11.86
CA ILE A 144 -1.89 0.70 10.40
C ILE A 144 -3.31 0.69 9.81
N ALA A 145 -4.22 -0.10 10.38
CA ALA A 145 -5.60 -0.19 9.91
C ALA A 145 -6.32 1.17 10.01
N GLN A 146 -6.12 1.90 11.12
CA GLN A 146 -6.67 3.25 11.29
C GLN A 146 -6.23 4.19 10.17
N VAL A 147 -4.92 4.23 9.87
CA VAL A 147 -4.36 5.11 8.83
C VAL A 147 -4.83 4.72 7.44
N LEU A 148 -4.82 3.42 7.09
CA LEU A 148 -5.27 2.94 5.78
C LEU A 148 -6.75 3.27 5.53
N VAL A 149 -7.62 3.10 6.54
CA VAL A 149 -9.05 3.40 6.42
C VAL A 149 -9.29 4.91 6.34
N ALA A 150 -8.64 5.70 7.19
CA ALA A 150 -8.80 7.16 7.18
C ALA A 150 -8.33 7.79 5.86
N ALA A 151 -7.26 7.25 5.26
CA ALA A 151 -6.75 7.71 3.97
C ALA A 151 -7.78 7.59 2.82
N LEU A 152 -8.68 6.61 2.89
CA LEU A 152 -9.74 6.45 1.89
C LEU A 152 -10.76 7.60 1.87
N THR A 153 -10.80 8.45 2.90
CA THR A 153 -11.78 9.55 3.01
C THR A 153 -11.14 10.90 3.28
N SER A 154 -9.81 11.00 3.28
CA SER A 154 -9.07 12.24 3.56
C SER A 154 -8.47 12.84 2.29
N ASP A 155 -8.90 14.03 1.89
CA ASP A 155 -8.31 14.71 0.73
C ASP A 155 -6.85 15.11 0.98
N ALA A 156 -6.45 15.29 2.24
CA ALA A 156 -5.06 15.55 2.60
C ALA A 156 -4.15 14.34 2.34
N ALA A 157 -4.70 13.12 2.34
CA ALA A 157 -3.99 11.87 2.07
C ALA A 157 -3.84 11.56 0.58
N ASP A 158 -4.45 12.34 -0.30
CA ASP A 158 -4.45 12.08 -1.73
C ASP A 158 -3.06 12.28 -2.35
N HIS A 159 -2.67 11.32 -3.19
CA HIS A 159 -1.35 11.23 -3.84
C HIS A 159 -0.19 11.34 -2.85
N LYS A 160 -0.27 10.64 -1.71
CA LYS A 160 0.79 10.61 -0.69
C LYS A 160 1.45 9.24 -0.57
N THR A 161 2.77 9.24 -0.51
CA THR A 161 3.58 8.11 0.00
C THR A 161 4.35 8.51 1.25
N PHE A 162 4.30 7.67 2.27
CA PHE A 162 5.02 7.90 3.52
C PHE A 162 5.35 6.62 4.27
N GLU A 163 6.43 6.66 5.06
CA GLU A 163 6.69 5.66 6.08
C GLU A 163 5.89 5.96 7.36
N LEU A 164 5.32 4.92 7.98
CA LEU A 164 4.47 5.04 9.16
C LEU A 164 5.07 4.32 10.36
N VAL A 165 5.35 5.08 11.41
CA VAL A 165 5.84 4.57 12.70
C VAL A 165 5.07 5.20 13.85
N ALA A 166 5.16 4.60 15.02
CA ALA A 166 4.62 5.12 16.27
C ALA A 166 5.73 5.34 17.29
N GLU A 167 5.68 6.49 17.93
CA GLU A 167 6.59 6.91 18.98
C GLU A 167 5.81 7.10 20.29
N LYS A 168 6.55 7.22 21.40
CA LYS A 168 5.97 7.45 22.72
C LYS A 168 5.17 8.74 22.72
N GLY A 169 3.91 8.66 23.13
CA GLY A 169 3.02 9.81 23.22
C GLY A 169 1.59 9.47 22.88
N ASN A 170 0.72 10.49 22.85
CA ASN A 170 -0.70 10.33 22.61
C ASN A 170 -1.00 10.14 21.12
N ALA A 171 -2.06 9.39 20.83
CA ALA A 171 -2.62 9.31 19.50
C ALA A 171 -3.04 10.70 18.99
N PRO A 172 -2.83 11.00 17.70
CA PRO A 172 -3.38 12.21 17.11
C PRO A 172 -4.91 12.17 17.15
N ALA A 173 -5.53 13.32 17.44
CA ALA A 173 -6.99 13.45 17.38
C ALA A 173 -7.52 13.48 15.93
N ASP A 174 -6.67 13.92 14.99
CA ASP A 174 -6.97 14.09 13.58
C ASP A 174 -5.72 13.72 12.75
N LEU A 175 -5.92 12.98 11.66
CA LEU A 175 -4.85 12.53 10.77
C LEU A 175 -4.61 13.50 9.61
N ASP A 176 -5.58 14.35 9.24
CA ASP A 176 -5.47 15.26 8.11
C ASP A 176 -4.27 16.20 8.21
N PRO A 177 -3.94 16.80 9.37
CA PRO A 177 -2.74 17.62 9.50
C PRO A 177 -1.44 16.85 9.26
N LEU A 178 -1.40 15.56 9.61
CA LEU A 178 -0.24 14.71 9.37
C LEU A 178 -0.06 14.43 7.87
N PHE A 179 -1.16 14.13 7.16
CA PHE A 179 -1.12 13.92 5.72
C PHE A 179 -0.79 15.20 4.94
N ALA A 180 -1.38 16.34 5.33
CA ALA A 180 -1.17 17.63 4.68
C ALA A 180 0.28 18.12 4.77
N ALA A 181 1.03 17.70 5.79
CA ALA A 181 2.45 18.04 5.97
C ALA A 181 3.38 17.30 4.98
N LEU A 182 2.91 16.24 4.31
CA LEU A 182 3.71 15.45 3.39
C LEU A 182 3.83 16.12 2.02
N ALA A 183 4.99 15.95 1.37
CA ALA A 183 5.11 16.24 -0.06
C ALA A 183 4.21 15.27 -0.87
N PRO A 184 3.47 15.76 -1.87
CA PRO A 184 2.73 14.89 -2.77
C PRO A 184 3.67 14.13 -3.72
N ASP A 185 3.20 12.99 -4.19
CA ASP A 185 3.85 12.18 -5.21
C ASP A 185 3.67 12.87 -6.58
N THR A 186 4.77 13.23 -7.23
CA THR A 186 4.78 13.89 -8.55
C THR A 186 5.45 13.05 -9.64
N ALA A 187 5.86 11.83 -9.31
CA ALA A 187 6.60 10.92 -10.18
C ALA A 187 6.20 9.46 -9.89
N LEU A 188 6.86 8.51 -10.58
CA LEU A 188 6.60 7.08 -10.37
C LEU A 188 7.19 6.54 -9.05
N ASP A 189 8.18 7.22 -8.48
CA ASP A 189 8.77 6.89 -7.18
C ASP A 189 8.32 7.86 -6.10
N GLY A 190 8.40 7.43 -4.84
CA GLY A 190 7.98 8.23 -3.69
C GLY A 190 8.89 9.46 -3.48
N PRO A 191 8.37 10.52 -2.83
CA PRO A 191 9.14 11.71 -2.54
C PRO A 191 10.43 11.40 -1.78
N TYR A 192 11.54 11.90 -2.31
CA TYR A 192 12.88 11.74 -1.75
C TYR A 192 13.41 10.30 -1.71
N ASP A 193 12.76 9.36 -2.39
CA ASP A 193 13.27 8.00 -2.55
C ASP A 193 14.64 8.01 -3.24
N ARG A 194 15.47 7.04 -2.89
CA ARG A 194 16.76 6.83 -3.55
C ARG A 194 16.53 6.35 -4.98
N ASP A 195 17.29 6.92 -5.93
CA ASP A 195 17.31 6.45 -7.31
C ASP A 195 18.24 5.24 -7.44
N ASN A 196 17.71 4.06 -7.12
CA ASN A 196 18.45 2.80 -7.11
C ASN A 196 17.66 1.61 -7.67
N LEU A 197 16.58 1.90 -8.39
CA LEU A 197 15.83 0.93 -9.21
C LEU A 197 15.41 1.65 -10.49
N ALA A 198 16.38 2.01 -11.33
CA ALA A 198 16.16 2.86 -12.49
C ALA A 198 15.17 2.21 -13.47
N LEU A 199 14.26 3.00 -14.04
CA LEU A 199 13.26 2.50 -15.00
C LEU A 199 13.90 1.86 -16.24
N ALA A 200 15.09 2.31 -16.65
CA ALA A 200 15.81 1.74 -17.79
C ALA A 200 16.25 0.29 -17.57
N ASP A 201 16.38 -0.13 -16.31
CA ASP A 201 16.83 -1.47 -15.92
C ASP A 201 15.65 -2.40 -15.56
N GLU A 202 14.41 -1.91 -15.65
CA GLU A 202 13.23 -2.69 -15.31
C GLU A 202 12.92 -3.77 -16.35
N PRO A 203 12.33 -4.92 -15.94
CA PRO A 203 11.86 -5.92 -16.88
C PRO A 203 10.87 -5.32 -17.89
N ALA A 204 10.96 -5.74 -19.15
CA ALA A 204 10.10 -5.24 -20.22
C ALA A 204 8.58 -5.37 -19.90
N ALA A 205 8.20 -6.42 -19.17
CA ALA A 205 6.82 -6.61 -18.71
C ALA A 205 6.36 -5.49 -17.77
N VAL A 206 7.21 -5.05 -16.82
CA VAL A 206 6.90 -3.95 -15.89
C VAL A 206 6.75 -2.64 -16.65
N ILE A 207 7.62 -2.38 -17.64
CA ILE A 207 7.50 -1.18 -18.48
C ILE A 207 6.21 -1.20 -19.31
N SER A 208 5.84 -2.36 -19.85
CA SER A 208 4.58 -2.52 -20.58
C SER A 208 3.36 -2.30 -19.68
N ASP A 209 3.38 -2.82 -18.46
CA ASP A 209 2.29 -2.65 -17.49
C ASP A 209 2.11 -1.19 -17.08
N LEU A 210 3.22 -0.49 -16.81
CA LEU A 210 3.19 0.95 -16.49
C LEU A 210 2.65 1.77 -17.67
N ALA A 211 3.02 1.42 -18.90
CA ALA A 211 2.50 2.08 -20.10
C ALA A 211 1.00 1.84 -20.29
N ALA A 212 0.52 0.63 -19.98
CA ALA A 212 -0.90 0.27 -20.12
C ALA A 212 -1.81 0.99 -19.09
N LEU A 213 -1.28 1.32 -17.91
CA LEU A 213 -2.04 2.03 -16.86
C LEU A 213 -2.03 3.56 -17.02
N ARG A 214 -1.01 4.12 -17.68
CA ARG A 214 -0.86 5.58 -17.83
C ARG A 214 -2.08 6.19 -18.53
N GLY A 215 -2.72 7.14 -17.86
CA GLY A 215 -3.87 7.89 -18.41
C GLY A 215 -5.14 7.06 -18.53
N ARG A 216 -5.23 5.93 -17.82
CA ARG A 216 -6.43 5.11 -17.75
C ARG A 216 -7.55 5.81 -16.98
N PHE A 217 -7.21 6.55 -15.93
CA PHE A 217 -8.11 7.38 -15.14
C PHE A 217 -7.61 8.83 -15.08
#